data_AF-A0A917XJ20-F1
#
_entry.id   AF-A0A917XJ20-F1
#
_cell.length_a   1.000
_cell.length_b   1.000
_cell.length_c   1.000
_cell.angle_alpha   90.00
_cell.angle_beta   90.00
_cell.angle_gamma   90.00
#
_symmetry.space_group_name_H-M   'P 1'
#
loop_
_entity.id
_entity.type
_entity.pdbx_description
1 polymer ?
#
loop_
_entity_poly.entity_id
_entity_poly.type
_entity_poly.pdbx_seq_one_letter_code
_entity_poly.pdbx_strand_id
1 'polypeptide(L)'
;MTDEPNPLGAYVRARRELVTPEQVGIPVLGVRRVPGLRREEVAMLAGISADYYLRLEQGRDRNPSVQVLESLARVLRLDEDATAYLLRLGADRPRRRVRVRKETVPPGVAQLVAALALPALVEGRYFDVLAVNALATALSPRLSVGANRLRDTFLDPAEQALHPGWEEAGAGMVAGFRGSVGTDTDDPRVIDLVGELSLASPHFSRLWARHDVTSCDGAAKVIDHPRVGRLRLNRERLDVSGTAGQTLVVYHPDPGSDSAEKLALLTSALPTG
;
A
#
# COMPACT_ATOMS: atom_id res chain seq x y z
N MET A 1 -23.94 -6.43 -21.89
CA MET A 1 -22.68 -5.67 -21.98
C MET A 1 -21.92 -5.97 -20.71
N THR A 2 -20.98 -6.92 -20.77
CA THR A 2 -20.15 -7.30 -19.63
C THR A 2 -19.25 -6.12 -19.30
N ASP A 3 -19.53 -5.44 -18.20
CA ASP A 3 -18.66 -4.41 -17.62
C ASP A 3 -17.46 -5.13 -17.00
N GLU A 4 -16.61 -5.66 -17.87
CA GLU A 4 -15.39 -6.33 -17.43
C GLU A 4 -14.48 -5.29 -16.78
N PRO A 5 -13.93 -5.58 -15.59
CA PRO A 5 -13.13 -4.62 -14.87
C PRO A 5 -11.94 -4.18 -15.72
N ASN A 6 -11.75 -2.86 -15.84
CA ASN A 6 -10.61 -2.21 -16.52
C ASN A 6 -9.67 -1.52 -15.50
N PRO A 7 -8.83 -2.28 -14.76
CA PRO A 7 -7.87 -1.70 -13.82
C PRO A 7 -6.91 -0.70 -14.47
N LEU A 8 -6.49 -0.96 -15.71
CA LEU A 8 -5.57 -0.09 -16.44
C LEU A 8 -6.19 1.29 -16.69
N GLY A 9 -7.37 1.35 -17.29
CA GLY A 9 -8.03 2.63 -17.56
C GLY A 9 -8.46 3.36 -16.28
N ALA A 10 -8.86 2.64 -15.23
CA ALA A 10 -9.12 3.23 -13.92
C ALA A 10 -7.86 3.88 -13.32
N TYR A 11 -6.72 3.18 -13.38
CA TYR A 11 -5.44 3.69 -12.90
C TYR A 11 -4.99 4.94 -13.67
N VAL A 12 -4.95 4.86 -15.01
CA VAL A 12 -4.52 6.01 -15.84
C VAL A 12 -5.45 7.21 -15.66
N ARG A 13 -6.77 6.99 -15.53
CA ARG A 13 -7.73 8.06 -15.21
C ARG A 13 -7.42 8.73 -13.87
N ALA A 14 -7.23 7.94 -12.81
CA ALA A 14 -6.95 8.46 -11.47
C ALA A 14 -5.63 9.26 -11.45
N ARG A 15 -4.56 8.72 -12.07
CA ARG A 15 -3.27 9.42 -12.17
C ARG A 15 -3.36 10.71 -12.99
N ARG A 16 -4.12 10.72 -14.10
CA ARG A 16 -4.36 11.91 -14.93
C ARG A 16 -4.98 13.06 -14.12
N GLU A 17 -5.90 12.75 -13.23
CA GLU A 17 -6.61 13.75 -12.43
C GLU A 17 -5.73 14.40 -11.35
N LEU A 18 -4.61 13.76 -10.99
CA LEU A 18 -3.64 14.26 -10.03
C LEU A 18 -2.53 15.13 -10.64
N VAL A 19 -2.24 14.98 -11.93
CA VAL A 19 -1.22 15.79 -12.62
C VAL A 19 -1.83 17.11 -13.08
N THR A 20 -1.25 18.20 -12.63
CA THR A 20 -1.66 19.56 -13.03
C THR A 20 -1.03 19.96 -14.37
N PRO A 21 -1.67 20.82 -15.15
CA PRO A 21 -1.13 21.33 -16.42
C PRO A 21 0.24 22.00 -16.27
N GLU A 22 0.42 22.77 -15.20
CA GLU A 22 1.64 23.51 -14.90
C GLU A 22 2.83 22.56 -14.69
N GLN A 23 2.60 21.40 -14.06
CA GLN A 23 3.62 20.37 -13.84
C GLN A 23 4.18 19.78 -15.13
N VAL A 24 3.46 19.90 -16.26
CA VAL A 24 3.87 19.43 -17.58
C VAL A 24 4.07 20.58 -18.58
N GLY A 25 4.17 21.81 -18.07
CA GLY A 25 4.46 23.00 -18.88
C GLY A 25 3.30 23.49 -19.74
N ILE A 26 2.06 23.08 -19.45
CA ILE A 26 0.87 23.57 -20.15
C ILE A 26 0.36 24.84 -19.45
N PRO A 27 0.31 25.99 -20.15
CA PRO A 27 -0.25 27.21 -19.57
C PRO A 27 -1.76 27.08 -19.40
N VAL A 28 -2.27 27.45 -18.22
CA VAL A 28 -3.72 27.48 -17.97
C VAL A 28 -4.28 28.84 -18.35
N LEU A 29 -5.04 28.87 -19.44
CA LEU A 29 -5.76 30.06 -19.89
C LEU A 29 -7.26 29.89 -19.62
N GLY A 30 -7.83 30.74 -18.75
CA GLY A 30 -9.26 30.81 -18.46
C GLY A 30 -9.78 29.81 -17.42
N VAL A 31 -11.11 29.68 -17.34
CA VAL A 31 -11.79 28.84 -16.34
C VAL A 31 -11.73 27.37 -16.74
N ARG A 32 -11.17 26.54 -15.86
CA ARG A 32 -10.95 25.11 -16.08
C ARG A 32 -11.91 24.27 -15.24
N ARG A 33 -12.58 23.30 -15.86
CA ARG A 33 -13.57 22.43 -15.18
C ARG A 33 -12.94 21.27 -14.41
N VAL A 34 -11.71 20.88 -14.76
CA VAL A 34 -11.02 19.72 -14.17
C VAL A 34 -9.65 20.20 -13.66
N PRO A 35 -9.28 19.90 -12.40
CA PRO A 35 -8.00 20.34 -11.84
C PRO A 35 -6.79 19.67 -12.52
N GLY A 36 -6.95 18.41 -12.95
CA GLY A 36 -5.89 17.66 -13.62
C GLY A 36 -5.81 17.85 -15.14
N LEU A 37 -5.01 17.00 -15.79
CA LEU A 37 -4.86 16.98 -17.25
C LEU A 37 -6.14 16.55 -17.96
N ARG A 38 -6.42 17.16 -19.10
CA ARG A 38 -7.45 16.72 -20.05
C ARG A 38 -6.93 15.50 -20.82
N ARG A 39 -7.85 14.69 -21.35
CA ARG A 39 -7.51 13.53 -22.19
C ARG A 39 -6.65 13.92 -23.39
N GLU A 40 -7.02 15.01 -24.04
CA GLU A 40 -6.32 15.56 -25.20
C GLU A 40 -4.88 15.99 -24.86
N GLU A 41 -4.69 16.60 -23.69
CA GLU A 41 -3.36 17.03 -23.22
C GLU A 41 -2.45 15.83 -22.96
N VAL A 42 -2.97 14.79 -22.29
CA VAL A 42 -2.20 13.55 -22.06
C VAL A 42 -1.85 12.88 -23.39
N ALA A 43 -2.83 12.75 -24.29
CA ALA A 43 -2.63 12.10 -25.59
C ALA A 43 -1.57 12.82 -26.42
N MET A 44 -1.65 14.16 -26.49
CA MET A 44 -0.66 15.00 -27.16
C MET A 44 0.74 14.81 -26.57
N LEU A 45 0.89 14.90 -25.25
CA LEU A 45 2.19 14.74 -24.59
C LEU A 45 2.76 13.32 -24.71
N ALA A 46 1.89 12.31 -24.77
CA ALA A 46 2.28 10.91 -24.92
C ALA A 46 2.50 10.49 -26.38
N GLY A 47 2.24 11.36 -27.36
CA GLY A 47 2.40 11.07 -28.79
C GLY A 47 1.39 10.05 -29.33
N ILE A 48 0.19 10.01 -28.76
CA ILE A 48 -0.91 9.10 -29.15
C ILE A 48 -2.18 9.88 -29.50
N SER A 49 -3.14 9.25 -30.17
CA SER A 49 -4.41 9.91 -30.47
C SER A 49 -5.30 10.03 -29.23
N ALA A 50 -6.08 11.12 -29.14
CA ALA A 50 -7.04 11.32 -28.06
C ALA A 50 -8.10 10.20 -28.01
N ASP A 51 -8.52 9.71 -29.18
CA ASP A 51 -9.44 8.56 -29.28
C ASP A 51 -8.82 7.26 -28.75
N TYR A 52 -7.53 7.03 -28.99
CA TYR A 52 -6.85 5.85 -28.45
C TYR A 52 -6.74 5.93 -26.92
N TYR A 53 -6.37 7.09 -26.39
CA TYR A 53 -6.34 7.31 -24.94
C TYR A 53 -7.73 7.14 -24.30
N LEU A 54 -8.79 7.63 -24.96
CA LEU A 54 -10.17 7.42 -24.51
C LEU A 54 -10.55 5.94 -24.47
N ARG A 55 -10.19 5.16 -25.51
CA ARG A 55 -10.46 3.72 -25.55
C ARG A 55 -9.70 2.95 -24.48
N LEU A 56 -8.48 3.38 -24.12
CA LEU A 56 -7.73 2.85 -23.00
C LEU A 56 -8.47 3.08 -21.66
N GLU A 57 -8.91 4.32 -21.41
CA GLU A 57 -9.69 4.65 -20.20
C GLU A 57 -11.04 3.89 -20.13
N GLN A 58 -11.64 3.57 -21.28
CA GLN A 58 -12.90 2.81 -21.38
C GLN A 58 -12.71 1.29 -21.39
N GLY A 59 -11.47 0.80 -21.50
CA GLY A 59 -11.17 -0.64 -21.50
C GLY A 59 -11.51 -1.34 -22.82
N ARG A 60 -11.70 -0.56 -23.88
CA ARG A 60 -11.90 -1.03 -25.25
C ARG A 60 -10.59 -1.41 -25.93
N ASP A 61 -9.50 -0.77 -25.52
CA ASP A 61 -8.13 -1.18 -25.85
C ASP A 61 -7.43 -1.64 -24.57
N ARG A 62 -7.00 -2.91 -24.52
CA ARG A 62 -6.46 -3.55 -23.30
C ARG A 62 -4.99 -3.92 -23.37
N ASN A 63 -4.42 -3.95 -24.57
CA ASN A 63 -3.05 -4.39 -24.81
C ASN A 63 -2.24 -3.24 -25.43
N PRO A 64 -2.01 -2.11 -24.72
CA PRO A 64 -1.09 -1.09 -25.18
C PRO A 64 0.34 -1.65 -25.22
N SER A 65 1.17 -1.11 -26.12
CA SER A 65 2.58 -1.47 -26.14
C SER A 65 3.32 -0.93 -24.91
N VAL A 66 4.43 -1.58 -24.54
CA VAL A 66 5.32 -1.11 -23.46
C VAL A 66 5.73 0.35 -23.68
N GLN A 67 6.05 0.72 -24.92
CA GLN A 67 6.41 2.11 -25.29
C GLN A 67 5.29 3.12 -24.99
N VAL A 68 4.03 2.75 -25.23
CA VAL A 68 2.87 3.59 -24.88
C VAL A 68 2.78 3.74 -23.37
N LEU A 69 2.91 2.64 -22.62
CA LEU A 69 2.84 2.67 -21.15
C LEU A 69 3.97 3.50 -20.54
N GLU A 70 5.21 3.39 -21.05
CA GLU A 70 6.35 4.22 -20.62
C GLU A 70 6.15 5.71 -20.94
N SER A 71 5.54 6.01 -22.10
CA SER A 71 5.21 7.39 -22.45
C SER A 71 4.13 7.96 -21.54
N LEU A 72 3.09 7.18 -21.23
CA LEU A 72 2.08 7.55 -20.24
C LEU A 72 2.69 7.73 -18.85
N ALA A 73 3.61 6.86 -18.42
CA ALA A 73 4.29 6.99 -17.14
C ALA A 73 5.06 8.31 -17.01
N ARG A 74 5.79 8.70 -18.05
CA ARG A 74 6.51 10.00 -18.10
C ARG A 74 5.56 11.18 -18.03
N VAL A 75 4.49 11.19 -18.84
CA VAL A 75 3.51 12.28 -18.88
C VAL A 75 2.77 12.42 -17.55
N LEU A 76 2.43 11.28 -16.94
CA LEU A 76 1.74 11.22 -15.66
C LEU A 76 2.68 11.38 -14.46
N ARG A 77 3.98 11.65 -14.72
CA ARG A 77 5.03 11.82 -13.70
C ARG A 77 5.02 10.72 -12.64
N LEU A 78 4.88 9.48 -13.09
CA LEU A 78 4.92 8.31 -12.22
C LEU A 78 6.35 8.07 -11.75
N ASP A 79 6.51 7.69 -10.48
CA ASP A 79 7.78 7.17 -9.97
C ASP A 79 8.02 5.74 -10.48
N GLU A 80 9.13 5.13 -10.04
CA GLU A 80 9.54 3.79 -10.48
C GLU A 80 8.51 2.71 -10.10
N ASP A 81 7.96 2.76 -8.88
CA ASP A 81 6.96 1.81 -8.39
C ASP A 81 5.63 1.92 -9.16
N ALA A 82 5.15 3.14 -9.34
CA ALA A 82 3.94 3.46 -10.08
C ALA A 82 4.07 3.11 -11.56
N THR A 83 5.28 3.25 -12.13
CA THR A 83 5.60 2.83 -13.51
C THR A 83 5.62 1.32 -13.64
N ALA A 84 6.29 0.61 -12.73
CA ALA A 84 6.30 -0.84 -12.70
C ALA A 84 4.88 -1.41 -12.55
N TYR A 85 4.04 -0.79 -11.70
CA TYR A 85 2.64 -1.17 -11.58
C TYR A 85 1.85 -0.93 -12.86
N LEU A 86 2.01 0.23 -13.52
CA LEU A 86 1.36 0.52 -14.81
C LEU A 86 1.72 -0.53 -15.86
N LEU A 87 3.01 -0.91 -15.96
CA LEU A 87 3.48 -1.93 -16.88
C LEU A 87 2.87 -3.30 -16.58
N ARG A 88 2.73 -3.67 -15.29
CA ARG A 88 2.05 -4.91 -14.88
C ARG A 88 0.56 -4.91 -15.26
N LEU A 89 -0.12 -3.76 -15.16
CA LEU A 89 -1.53 -3.64 -15.53
C LEU A 89 -1.76 -3.81 -17.04
N GLY A 90 -0.84 -3.32 -17.87
CA GLY A 90 -0.93 -3.42 -19.34
C GLY A 90 -0.31 -4.69 -19.93
N ALA A 91 0.41 -5.48 -19.13
CA ALA A 91 0.88 -6.78 -19.55
C ALA A 91 -0.30 -7.74 -19.65
N ASP A 92 -0.51 -8.32 -20.84
CA ASP A 92 -1.50 -9.37 -21.09
C ASP A 92 -1.07 -10.65 -20.37
N ARG A 93 -1.33 -10.70 -19.06
CA ARG A 93 -1.14 -11.89 -18.24
C ARG A 93 -2.53 -12.46 -17.94
N PRO A 94 -2.76 -13.75 -18.21
CA PRO A 94 -3.97 -14.39 -17.74
C PRO A 94 -4.03 -14.19 -16.23
N ARG A 95 -5.11 -13.55 -15.75
CA ARG A 95 -5.43 -13.41 -14.33
C ARG A 95 -5.41 -14.82 -13.74
N ARG A 96 -4.26 -15.23 -13.19
CA ARG A 96 -4.16 -16.52 -12.54
C ARG A 96 -4.99 -16.35 -11.28
N ARG A 97 -6.24 -16.84 -11.30
CA ARG A 97 -7.07 -16.95 -10.10
C ARG A 97 -6.24 -17.71 -9.08
N VAL A 98 -5.56 -16.97 -8.21
CA VAL A 98 -4.90 -17.55 -7.06
C VAL A 98 -6.05 -18.04 -6.22
N ARG A 99 -6.24 -19.37 -6.16
CA ARG A 99 -7.17 -19.98 -5.22
C ARG A 99 -6.89 -19.34 -3.87
N VAL A 100 -7.93 -18.80 -3.23
CA VAL A 100 -7.89 -18.27 -1.86
C VAL A 100 -7.39 -19.41 -0.96
N ARG A 101 -6.07 -19.50 -0.82
CA ARG A 101 -5.41 -20.40 0.10
C ARG A 101 -5.26 -19.59 1.38
N LYS A 102 -5.68 -20.15 2.50
CA LYS A 102 -5.34 -19.59 3.80
C LYS A 102 -3.83 -19.35 3.81
N GLU A 103 -3.43 -18.12 4.09
CA GLU A 103 -2.02 -17.77 4.18
C GLU A 103 -1.47 -18.42 5.44
N THR A 104 -0.85 -19.59 5.26
CA THR A 104 -0.20 -20.31 6.36
C THR A 104 1.24 -19.87 6.42
N VAL A 105 1.69 -19.40 7.58
CA VAL A 105 3.11 -19.08 7.81
C VAL A 105 3.92 -20.37 7.79
N PRO A 106 5.04 -20.43 7.04
CA PRO A 106 5.95 -21.56 7.13
C PRO A 106 6.41 -21.79 8.57
N PRO A 107 6.45 -23.03 9.09
CA PRO A 107 6.79 -23.29 10.49
C PRO A 107 8.14 -22.70 10.91
N GLY A 108 9.15 -22.73 10.03
CA GLY A 108 10.46 -22.14 10.30
C GLY A 108 10.42 -20.61 10.45
N VAL A 109 9.54 -19.93 9.71
CA VAL A 109 9.37 -18.47 9.83
C VAL A 109 8.64 -18.12 11.12
N ALA A 110 7.62 -18.90 11.51
CA ALA A 110 6.95 -18.72 12.79
C ALA A 110 7.91 -18.92 13.98
N GLN A 111 8.78 -19.93 13.91
CA GLN A 111 9.84 -20.14 14.91
C GLN A 111 10.84 -18.98 14.95
N LEU A 112 11.26 -18.47 13.79
CA LEU A 112 12.13 -17.31 13.70
C LEU A 112 11.50 -16.09 14.39
N VAL A 113 10.24 -15.77 14.09
CA VAL A 113 9.51 -14.65 14.71
C VAL A 113 9.49 -14.77 16.23
N ALA A 114 9.21 -15.98 16.74
CA ALA A 114 9.20 -16.24 18.18
C ALA A 114 10.59 -16.09 18.83
N ALA A 115 11.66 -16.40 18.11
CA ALA A 115 13.04 -16.33 18.61
C ALA A 115 13.67 -14.93 18.52
N LEU A 116 13.10 -14.00 17.75
CA LEU A 116 13.64 -12.66 17.59
C LEU A 116 13.52 -11.86 18.90
N ALA A 117 14.63 -11.28 19.33
CA ALA A 117 14.72 -10.36 20.48
C ALA A 117 14.24 -8.93 20.16
N LEU A 118 13.63 -8.74 18.99
CA LEU A 118 13.07 -7.47 18.51
C LEU A 118 11.59 -7.66 18.19
N PRO A 119 10.74 -6.64 18.34
CA PRO A 119 9.34 -6.69 17.92
C PRO A 119 9.22 -7.11 16.46
N ALA A 120 8.55 -8.24 16.22
CA ALA A 120 8.43 -8.82 14.89
C ALA A 120 7.04 -9.43 14.65
N LEU A 121 6.58 -9.32 13.42
CA LEU A 121 5.35 -9.95 12.95
C LEU A 121 5.50 -10.42 11.51
N VAL A 122 4.69 -11.39 11.12
CA VAL A 122 4.48 -11.77 9.72
C VAL A 122 3.10 -11.32 9.33
N GLU A 123 3.00 -10.60 8.22
CA GLU A 123 1.74 -10.22 7.61
C GLU A 123 1.59 -10.86 6.22
N GLY A 124 0.35 -11.13 5.85
CA GLY A 124 -0.01 -11.60 4.52
C GLY A 124 -0.19 -10.45 3.53
N ARG A 125 -0.56 -10.81 2.30
CA ARG A 125 -0.74 -9.84 1.20
C ARG A 125 -1.81 -8.79 1.49
N TYR A 126 -2.77 -9.12 2.37
CA TYR A 126 -3.85 -8.22 2.79
C TYR A 126 -3.57 -7.46 4.08
N PHE A 127 -2.34 -7.50 4.60
CA PHE A 127 -1.97 -6.92 5.89
C PHE A 127 -2.67 -7.59 7.08
N ASP A 128 -3.11 -8.84 6.90
CA ASP A 128 -3.56 -9.71 7.98
C ASP A 128 -2.33 -10.20 8.76
N VAL A 129 -2.34 -10.08 10.08
CA VAL A 129 -1.25 -10.56 10.95
C VAL A 129 -1.36 -12.07 11.08
N LEU A 130 -0.37 -12.79 10.56
CA LEU A 130 -0.33 -14.24 10.51
C LEU A 130 0.51 -14.85 11.65
N ALA A 131 1.55 -14.15 12.09
CA ALA A 131 2.35 -14.49 13.26
C ALA A 131 2.86 -13.21 13.92
N VAL A 132 3.07 -13.23 15.24
CA VAL A 132 3.56 -12.08 16.01
C VAL A 132 4.26 -12.56 17.26
N ASN A 133 5.32 -11.86 17.68
CA ASN A 133 5.98 -12.13 18.95
C ASN A 133 5.46 -11.23 20.07
N ALA A 134 5.71 -11.63 21.32
CA ALA A 134 5.24 -10.90 22.50
C ALA A 134 5.70 -9.45 22.53
N LEU A 135 6.89 -9.15 21.99
CA LEU A 135 7.43 -7.80 21.89
C LEU A 135 6.63 -6.90 20.96
N ALA A 136 6.18 -7.41 19.81
CA ALA A 136 5.30 -6.67 18.91
C ALA A 136 3.92 -6.44 19.53
N THR A 137 3.34 -7.44 20.20
CA THR A 137 2.09 -7.26 20.94
C THR A 137 2.23 -6.27 22.10
N ALA A 138 3.42 -6.15 22.70
CA ALA A 138 3.71 -5.15 23.72
C ALA A 138 3.73 -3.72 23.16
N LEU A 139 4.13 -3.52 21.90
CA LEU A 139 4.13 -2.21 21.24
C LEU A 139 2.71 -1.74 20.91
N SER A 140 1.87 -2.64 20.42
CA SER A 140 0.44 -2.39 20.23
C SER A 140 -0.35 -3.68 20.47
N PRO A 141 -1.37 -3.66 21.35
CA PRO A 141 -2.25 -4.80 21.58
C PRO A 141 -2.99 -5.28 20.33
N ARG A 142 -3.08 -4.44 19.28
CA ARG A 142 -3.72 -4.81 18.00
C ARG A 142 -2.83 -5.65 17.12
N LEU A 143 -1.52 -5.68 17.37
CA LEU A 143 -0.61 -6.63 16.73
C LEU A 143 -0.82 -8.02 17.35
N SER A 144 -1.89 -8.68 16.89
CA SER A 144 -2.35 -9.99 17.31
C SER A 144 -2.73 -10.81 16.08
N VAL A 145 -2.56 -12.14 16.16
CA VAL A 145 -2.87 -13.03 15.03
C VAL A 145 -4.34 -12.90 14.64
N GLY A 146 -4.60 -12.70 13.35
CA GLY A 146 -5.94 -12.51 12.78
C GLY A 146 -6.43 -11.06 12.74
N ALA A 147 -5.74 -10.12 13.38
CA ALA A 147 -6.00 -8.69 13.21
C ALA A 147 -5.55 -8.23 11.81
N ASN A 148 -6.19 -7.17 11.31
CA ASN A 148 -5.83 -6.58 10.02
C ASN A 148 -5.32 -5.15 10.24
N ARG A 149 -4.07 -4.91 9.85
CA ARG A 149 -3.39 -3.65 10.18
C ARG A 149 -4.02 -2.43 9.50
N LEU A 150 -4.65 -2.60 8.33
CA LEU A 150 -5.38 -1.52 7.67
C LEU A 150 -6.64 -1.17 8.48
N ARG A 151 -7.41 -2.17 8.92
CA ARG A 151 -8.56 -1.93 9.80
C ARG A 151 -8.13 -1.20 11.07
N ASP A 152 -7.09 -1.69 11.74
CA ASP A 152 -6.62 -1.09 12.98
C ASP A 152 -6.18 0.37 12.78
N THR A 153 -5.43 0.66 11.71
CA THR A 153 -4.96 2.02 11.41
C THR A 153 -6.10 3.00 11.11
N PHE A 154 -7.12 2.58 10.34
CA PHE A 154 -8.17 3.47 9.87
C PHE A 154 -9.41 3.52 10.76
N LEU A 155 -9.65 2.48 11.58
CA LEU A 155 -10.90 2.32 12.34
C LEU A 155 -10.71 2.28 13.85
N ASP A 156 -9.50 2.08 14.37
CA ASP A 156 -9.26 2.07 15.83
C ASP A 156 -8.64 3.40 16.31
N PRO A 157 -9.38 4.23 17.06
CA PRO A 157 -8.85 5.46 17.64
C PRO A 157 -7.68 5.24 18.60
N ALA A 158 -7.61 4.10 19.29
CA ALA A 158 -6.49 3.79 20.17
C ALA A 158 -5.20 3.54 19.39
N GLU A 159 -5.28 2.86 18.24
CA GLU A 159 -4.14 2.67 17.35
C GLU A 159 -3.72 4.01 16.72
N GLN A 160 -4.68 4.86 16.33
CA GLN A 160 -4.39 6.20 15.82
C GLN A 160 -3.70 7.09 16.86
N ALA A 161 -4.11 7.01 18.13
CA ALA A 161 -3.49 7.76 19.22
C ALA A 161 -2.05 7.29 19.50
N LEU A 162 -1.73 6.02 19.25
CA LEU A 162 -0.36 5.48 19.40
C LEU A 162 0.59 5.98 18.31
N HIS A 163 0.11 6.39 17.13
CA HIS A 163 0.97 6.74 15.99
C HIS A 163 0.79 8.22 15.61
N PRO A 164 1.69 9.11 16.07
CA PRO A 164 1.77 10.47 15.53
C PRO A 164 1.96 10.41 14.01
N GLY A 165 1.13 11.13 13.26
CA GLY A 165 1.17 11.11 11.79
C GLY A 165 0.54 9.85 11.16
N TRP A 166 -0.41 9.19 11.86
CA TRP A 166 -1.11 8.02 11.33
C TRP A 166 -1.74 8.25 9.94
N GLU A 167 -2.14 9.48 9.59
CA GLU A 167 -2.69 9.82 8.27
C GLU A 167 -1.65 9.60 7.14
N GLU A 168 -0.42 10.07 7.34
CA GLU A 168 0.68 9.91 6.38
C GLU A 168 1.12 8.45 6.30
N ALA A 169 1.24 7.77 7.45
CA ALA A 169 1.54 6.35 7.50
C ALA A 169 0.44 5.51 6.83
N GLY A 170 -0.83 5.90 7.02
CA GLY A 170 -2.00 5.29 6.41
C GLY A 170 -1.98 5.43 4.89
N ALA A 171 -1.60 6.60 4.37
CA ALA A 171 -1.41 6.80 2.93
C ALA A 171 -0.38 5.81 2.34
N GLY A 172 0.77 5.65 3.00
CA GLY A 172 1.78 4.67 2.59
C GLY A 172 1.28 3.22 2.66
N MET A 173 0.52 2.86 3.70
CA MET A 173 -0.08 1.53 3.81
C MET A 173 -1.11 1.24 2.72
N VAL A 174 -1.94 2.23 2.34
CA VAL A 174 -2.91 2.08 1.25
C VAL A 174 -2.20 1.92 -0.10
N ALA A 175 -1.16 2.70 -0.36
CA ALA A 175 -0.36 2.59 -1.57
C ALA A 175 0.35 1.22 -1.65
N GLY A 176 0.94 0.77 -0.54
CA GLY A 176 1.54 -0.56 -0.41
C GLY A 176 0.55 -1.70 -0.58
N PHE A 177 -0.66 -1.58 -0.02
CA PHE A 177 -1.74 -2.55 -0.18
C PHE A 177 -2.16 -2.71 -1.63
N ARG A 178 -2.30 -1.60 -2.37
CA ARG A 178 -2.58 -1.65 -3.82
C ARG A 178 -1.46 -2.34 -4.59
N GLY A 179 -0.20 -2.05 -4.24
CA GLY A 179 0.97 -2.74 -4.80
C GLY A 179 0.95 -4.25 -4.56
N SER A 180 0.65 -4.66 -3.32
CA SER A 180 0.59 -6.06 -2.88
C SER A 180 -0.53 -6.86 -3.56
N VAL A 181 -1.74 -6.29 -3.63
CA VAL A 181 -2.88 -6.92 -4.34
C VAL A 181 -2.61 -6.98 -5.85
N GLY A 182 -1.82 -6.05 -6.40
CA GLY A 182 -1.43 -6.10 -7.80
C GLY A 182 -2.64 -5.95 -8.72
N THR A 183 -2.82 -6.95 -9.59
CA THR A 183 -3.93 -7.07 -10.53
C THR A 183 -5.11 -7.91 -10.00
N ASP A 184 -4.99 -8.48 -8.80
CA ASP A 184 -5.99 -9.38 -8.20
C ASP A 184 -7.13 -8.58 -7.53
N THR A 185 -7.67 -7.58 -8.22
CA THR A 185 -8.72 -6.69 -7.69
C THR A 185 -10.09 -7.36 -7.58
N ASP A 186 -10.29 -8.50 -8.24
CA ASP A 186 -11.53 -9.28 -8.20
C ASP A 186 -11.59 -10.24 -6.99
N ASP A 187 -10.60 -10.20 -6.12
CA ASP A 187 -10.53 -11.04 -4.94
C ASP A 187 -11.61 -10.60 -3.92
N PRO A 188 -12.50 -11.52 -3.47
CA PRO A 188 -13.54 -11.20 -2.49
C PRO A 188 -12.99 -10.55 -1.22
N ARG A 189 -11.81 -11.00 -0.73
CA ARG A 189 -11.18 -10.43 0.48
C ARG A 189 -10.82 -8.96 0.27
N VAL A 190 -10.34 -8.60 -0.93
CA VAL A 190 -10.00 -7.21 -1.28
C VAL A 190 -11.26 -6.37 -1.40
N ILE A 191 -12.27 -6.88 -2.10
CA ILE A 191 -13.55 -6.19 -2.28
C ILE A 191 -14.19 -5.90 -0.92
N ASP A 192 -14.25 -6.90 -0.03
CA ASP A 192 -14.82 -6.76 1.31
C ASP A 192 -14.03 -5.74 2.15
N LEU A 193 -12.70 -5.84 2.19
CA LEU A 193 -11.86 -4.96 3.00
C LEU A 193 -11.90 -3.52 2.50
N VAL A 194 -11.78 -3.31 1.18
CA VAL A 194 -11.87 -1.98 0.56
C VAL A 194 -13.25 -1.39 0.74
N GLY A 195 -14.32 -2.19 0.58
CA GLY A 195 -15.70 -1.77 0.77
C GLY A 195 -15.95 -1.29 2.20
N GLU A 196 -15.57 -2.11 3.18
CA GLU A 196 -15.68 -1.78 4.60
C GLU A 196 -14.92 -0.49 4.94
N LEU A 197 -13.63 -0.41 4.59
CA LEU A 197 -12.80 0.74 4.93
C LEU A 197 -13.25 2.02 4.21
N SER A 198 -13.75 1.92 2.98
CA SER A 198 -14.26 3.07 2.22
C SER A 198 -15.56 3.61 2.81
N LEU A 199 -16.42 2.74 3.36
CA LEU A 199 -17.65 3.15 4.03
C LEU A 199 -17.37 3.76 5.41
N ALA A 200 -16.44 3.18 6.15
CA ALA A 200 -16.17 3.58 7.52
C ALA A 200 -15.17 4.74 7.66
N SER A 201 -14.30 4.98 6.67
CA SER A 201 -13.30 6.06 6.70
C SER A 201 -13.28 6.88 5.41
N PRO A 202 -13.79 8.13 5.44
CA PRO A 202 -13.68 9.06 4.31
C PRO A 202 -12.23 9.35 3.91
N HIS A 203 -11.30 9.27 4.87
CA HIS A 203 -9.87 9.43 4.61
C HIS A 203 -9.33 8.27 3.77
N PHE A 204 -9.64 7.02 4.14
CA PHE A 204 -9.30 5.84 3.33
C PHE A 204 -9.89 5.93 1.92
N SER A 205 -11.17 6.28 1.80
CA SER A 205 -11.84 6.40 0.50
C SER A 205 -11.11 7.37 -0.44
N ARG A 206 -10.67 8.54 0.07
CA ARG A 206 -9.87 9.50 -0.71
C ARG A 206 -8.52 8.93 -1.13
N LEU A 207 -7.82 8.26 -0.23
CA LEU A 207 -6.50 7.65 -0.52
C LEU A 207 -6.63 6.53 -1.55
N TRP A 208 -7.64 5.66 -1.41
CA TRP A 208 -7.88 4.59 -2.35
C TRP A 208 -8.20 5.12 -3.75
N ALA A 209 -9.02 6.17 -3.86
CA ALA A 209 -9.39 6.81 -5.13
C ALA A 209 -8.22 7.48 -5.87
N ARG A 210 -7.12 7.80 -5.18
CA ARG A 210 -5.90 8.37 -5.81
C ARG A 210 -5.09 7.35 -6.59
N HIS A 211 -5.32 6.06 -6.35
CA HIS A 211 -4.55 4.97 -6.96
C HIS A 211 -3.03 5.14 -6.79
N ASP A 212 -2.60 5.74 -5.68
CA ASP A 212 -1.17 5.78 -5.34
C ASP A 212 -0.66 4.34 -5.17
N VAL A 213 0.53 4.06 -5.71
CA VAL A 213 1.23 2.78 -5.58
C VAL A 213 2.67 3.09 -5.26
N THR A 214 3.14 2.53 -4.16
CA THR A 214 4.50 2.70 -3.67
C THR A 214 4.88 1.41 -2.99
N SER A 215 6.14 1.02 -3.11
CA SER A 215 6.71 -0.02 -2.28
C SER A 215 6.62 0.47 -0.83
N CYS A 216 5.95 -0.31 0.02
CA CYS A 216 5.86 0.00 1.44
C CYS A 216 7.24 -0.28 2.03
N ASP A 217 8.20 0.60 1.80
CA ASP A 217 9.56 0.43 2.26
C ASP A 217 9.68 0.86 3.72
N GLY A 218 10.82 0.51 4.30
CA GLY A 218 11.08 0.46 5.72
C GLY A 218 11.18 1.80 6.46
N ALA A 219 10.24 2.73 6.21
CA ALA A 219 10.21 4.01 6.87
C ALA A 219 10.11 3.85 8.40
N ALA A 220 10.96 4.60 9.12
CA ALA A 220 10.93 4.66 10.56
C ALA A 220 9.53 5.08 11.06
N LYS A 221 9.07 4.42 12.11
CA LYS A 221 7.80 4.65 12.76
C LYS A 221 8.03 5.35 14.09
N VAL A 222 7.28 6.42 14.32
CA VAL A 222 7.19 7.06 15.63
C VAL A 222 5.96 6.50 16.34
N ILE A 223 6.14 6.04 17.57
CA ILE A 223 5.08 5.46 18.41
C ILE A 223 5.07 6.21 19.74
N ASP A 224 3.95 6.83 20.09
CA ASP A 224 3.73 7.44 21.40
C ASP A 224 3.11 6.41 22.35
N HIS A 225 3.98 5.59 22.97
CA HIS A 225 3.55 4.47 23.80
C HIS A 225 3.17 4.94 25.22
N PRO A 226 2.00 4.53 25.76
CA PRO A 226 1.49 5.05 27.03
C PRO A 226 2.39 4.75 28.25
N ARG A 227 3.17 3.67 28.21
CA ARG A 227 4.03 3.26 29.34
C ARG A 227 5.46 3.77 29.27
N VAL A 228 6.01 3.95 28.07
CA VAL A 228 7.44 4.28 27.86
C VAL A 228 7.65 5.59 27.10
N GLY A 229 6.57 6.27 26.74
CA GLY A 229 6.57 7.51 25.98
C GLY A 229 6.91 7.29 24.50
N ARG A 230 7.38 8.35 23.86
CA ARG A 230 7.75 8.36 22.44
C ARG A 230 8.91 7.42 22.15
N LEU A 231 8.73 6.57 21.13
CA LEU A 231 9.69 5.65 20.56
C LEU A 231 9.85 5.95 19.07
N ARG A 232 11.09 5.94 18.57
CA ARG A 232 11.38 5.95 17.14
C ARG A 232 11.98 4.60 16.79
N LEU A 233 11.28 3.82 15.98
CA LEU A 233 11.69 2.49 15.56
C LEU A 233 11.80 2.45 14.04
N ASN A 234 12.94 2.05 13.53
CA ASN A 234 13.10 1.67 12.14
C ASN A 234 12.24 0.42 11.88
N ARG A 235 11.65 0.33 10.70
CA ARG A 235 10.77 -0.79 10.33
C ARG A 235 11.38 -1.48 9.12
N GLU A 236 11.89 -2.69 9.27
CA GLU A 236 12.33 -3.48 8.13
C GLU A 236 11.20 -4.36 7.62
N ARG A 237 11.08 -4.48 6.29
CA ARG A 237 10.11 -5.36 5.63
C ARG A 237 10.86 -6.30 4.71
N LEU A 238 10.72 -7.59 4.98
CA LEU A 238 11.49 -8.65 4.35
C LEU A 238 10.53 -9.67 3.75
N ASP A 239 10.54 -9.82 2.43
CA ASP A 239 9.68 -10.79 1.77
C ASP A 239 10.11 -12.23 2.07
N VAL A 240 9.13 -13.07 2.39
CA VAL A 240 9.36 -14.47 2.71
C VAL A 240 9.32 -15.29 1.43
N SER A 241 10.51 -15.67 0.93
CA SER A 241 10.68 -16.52 -0.23
C SER A 241 9.83 -17.80 -0.17
N GLY A 242 9.21 -18.15 -1.30
CA GLY A 242 8.37 -19.36 -1.40
C GLY A 242 6.95 -19.20 -0.84
N THR A 243 6.58 -18.02 -0.36
CA THR A 243 5.21 -17.67 0.04
C THR A 243 4.54 -16.77 -0.99
N ALA A 244 3.20 -16.76 -1.01
CA ALA A 244 2.42 -15.94 -1.93
C ALA A 244 2.24 -14.51 -1.38
N GLY A 245 3.35 -13.82 -1.09
CA GLY A 245 3.34 -12.42 -0.64
C GLY A 245 3.28 -12.22 0.86
N GLN A 246 3.87 -13.12 1.67
CA GLN A 246 4.06 -12.87 3.09
C GLN A 246 5.31 -12.02 3.31
N THR A 247 5.21 -11.08 4.25
CA THR A 247 6.30 -10.17 4.59
C THR A 247 6.56 -10.26 6.10
N LEU A 248 7.81 -10.51 6.47
CA LEU A 248 8.30 -10.36 7.84
C LEU A 248 8.57 -8.87 8.09
N VAL A 249 7.93 -8.33 9.11
CA VAL A 249 8.12 -6.94 9.55
C VAL A 249 8.83 -6.94 10.89
N VAL A 250 9.98 -6.29 10.96
CA VAL A 250 10.79 -6.17 12.18
C VAL A 250 10.93 -4.71 12.57
N TYR A 251 10.74 -4.39 13.85
CA TYR A 251 10.97 -3.06 14.38
C TYR A 251 12.26 -3.04 15.19
N HIS A 252 13.15 -2.10 14.90
CA HIS A 252 14.41 -1.96 15.62
C HIS A 252 14.71 -0.48 15.95
N PRO A 253 15.22 -0.19 17.15
CA PRO A 253 15.71 1.15 17.48
C PRO A 253 17.14 1.34 16.96
N ASP A 254 17.56 2.60 16.79
CA ASP A 254 18.97 2.89 16.51
C ASP A 254 19.84 2.44 17.71
N PRO A 255 21.01 1.81 17.49
CA PRO A 255 21.88 1.37 18.57
C PRO A 255 22.30 2.52 19.49
N GLY A 256 22.16 2.33 20.80
CA GLY A 256 22.51 3.34 21.81
C GLY A 256 21.53 4.52 21.89
N SER A 257 20.37 4.46 21.25
CA SER A 257 19.33 5.47 21.37
C SER A 257 18.47 5.28 22.63
N ASP A 258 17.84 6.37 23.09
CA ASP A 258 16.80 6.35 24.13
C ASP A 258 15.64 5.40 23.77
N SER A 259 15.35 5.22 22.47
CA SER A 259 14.35 4.25 22.02
C SER A 259 14.77 2.80 22.25
N ALA A 260 16.09 2.50 22.25
CA ALA A 260 16.60 1.18 22.59
C ALA A 260 16.43 0.86 24.07
N GLU A 261 16.71 1.83 24.94
CA GLU A 261 16.52 1.69 26.39
C GLU A 261 15.04 1.51 26.73
N LYS A 262 14.16 2.34 26.16
CA LYS A 262 12.71 2.23 26.34
C LYS A 262 12.13 0.92 25.81
N LEU A 263 12.65 0.43 24.69
CA LEU A 263 12.25 -0.88 24.17
C LEU A 263 12.69 -2.00 25.11
N ALA A 264 13.91 -1.94 25.65
CA ALA A 264 14.37 -2.90 26.65
C ALA A 264 13.54 -2.86 27.94
N LEU A 265 13.13 -1.67 28.39
CA LEU A 265 12.20 -1.51 29.52
C LEU A 265 10.86 -2.18 29.24
N LEU A 266 10.30 -1.99 28.03
CA LEU A 266 9.07 -2.65 27.60
C LEU A 266 9.21 -4.18 27.63
N THR A 267 10.33 -4.70 27.12
CA THR A 267 10.67 -6.14 27.14
C THR A 267 10.76 -6.68 28.56
N SER A 268 11.45 -5.97 29.46
CA SER A 268 11.61 -6.39 30.85
C SER A 268 10.30 -6.44 31.64
N ALA A 269 9.30 -5.69 31.19
CA ALA A 269 7.99 -5.62 31.80
C ALA A 269 6.98 -6.63 31.21
N LEU A 270 7.40 -7.43 30.22
CA LEU A 270 6.62 -8.58 29.78
C LEU A 270 6.75 -9.69 30.83
N PRO A 271 5.65 -10.39 31.18
CA PRO A 271 5.76 -11.56 32.02
C PRO A 271 6.64 -12.58 31.30
N THR A 272 7.75 -12.98 31.93
CA THR A 272 8.49 -14.19 31.57
C THR A 272 7.52 -15.35 31.69
N GLY A 273 7.06 -15.85 30.56
CA GLY A 273 6.24 -17.07 30.48
C GLY A 273 7.02 -18.30 30.90
#